data_AF-A0A3C0FSK0-F1
#
_entry.id   AF-A0A3C0FSK0-F1
#
_cell.length_a   1.000
_cell.length_b   1.000
_cell.length_c   1.000
_cell.angle_alpha   90.00
_cell.angle_beta   90.00
_cell.angle_gamma   90.00
#
_symmetry.space_group_name_H-M   'P 1'
#
loop_
_entity.id
_entity.type
_entity.pdbx_description
1 polymer ?
#
loop_
_entity_poly.entity_id
_entity_poly.type
_entity_poly.pdbx_seq_one_letter_code
_entity_poly.pdbx_strand_id
1 'polypeptide(L)'
;HAGARGLMQLMPATASYIGNTRYRGEKRAELYQPEINLSLGQKYVDHLLEQNGVDNGFLQLMAAYNGGIGNLGRWQKALKDNVDPLYFIESIPSRETRLFIERVMA
;
A
#
# COMPACT_ATOMS: atom_id res chain seq x y z
N HIS A 1 3.60 -15.60 -5.76
CA HIS A 1 2.72 -14.96 -4.75
C HIS A 1 3.58 -14.44 -3.61
N ALA A 2 3.57 -13.12 -3.35
CA ALA A 2 4.46 -12.45 -2.40
C ALA A 2 4.11 -12.69 -0.90
N GLY A 3 2.98 -13.36 -0.61
CA GLY A 3 2.62 -13.78 0.75
C GLY A 3 1.68 -12.83 1.51
N ALA A 4 1.02 -11.90 0.80
CA ALA A 4 -0.09 -11.08 1.30
C ALA A 4 -1.26 -11.95 1.82
N ARG A 5 -1.99 -11.47 2.82
CA ARG A 5 -3.01 -12.26 3.55
C ARG A 5 -4.28 -11.48 3.88
N GLY A 6 -5.40 -12.20 3.90
CA GLY A 6 -6.71 -11.70 4.32
C GLY A 6 -7.38 -10.73 3.35
N LEU A 7 -8.46 -10.10 3.80
CA LEU A 7 -9.33 -9.25 2.99
C LEU A 7 -8.60 -8.08 2.34
N MET A 8 -7.78 -7.38 3.12
CA MET A 8 -7.00 -6.21 2.72
C MET A 8 -5.61 -6.57 2.20
N GLN A 9 -5.32 -7.86 2.01
CA GLN A 9 -4.07 -8.37 1.42
C GLN A 9 -2.80 -7.80 2.09
N LEU A 10 -2.75 -7.81 3.42
CA LEU A 10 -1.62 -7.27 4.15
C LEU A 10 -0.40 -8.21 4.10
N MET A 11 0.77 -7.62 3.87
CA MET A 11 2.03 -8.33 4.05
C MET A 11 2.27 -8.57 5.55
N PRO A 12 2.73 -9.76 5.97
CA PRO A 12 2.99 -10.03 7.39
C PRO A 12 3.97 -9.05 8.05
N ALA A 13 4.93 -8.52 7.29
CA ALA A 13 5.85 -7.49 7.77
C ALA A 13 5.12 -6.16 8.06
N THR A 14 4.29 -5.69 7.13
CA THR A 14 3.45 -4.48 7.29
C THR A 14 2.49 -4.64 8.46
N ALA A 15 1.77 -5.76 8.52
CA ALA A 15 0.88 -6.09 9.63
C ALA A 15 1.61 -6.09 10.97
N SER A 16 2.86 -6.58 10.99
CA SER A 16 3.65 -6.60 12.23
C SER A 16 4.07 -5.22 12.69
N TYR A 17 4.46 -4.36 11.75
CA TYR A 17 4.84 -2.99 12.01
C TYR A 17 3.66 -2.18 12.55
N ILE A 18 2.52 -2.22 11.84
CA ILE A 18 1.33 -1.45 12.19
C ILE A 18 0.64 -1.99 13.45
N GLY A 19 0.62 -3.31 13.63
CA GLY A 19 -0.03 -3.97 14.76
C GLY A 19 0.81 -4.06 16.03
N ASN A 20 2.06 -3.58 16.00
CA ASN A 20 3.06 -3.79 17.06
C ASN A 20 3.07 -5.25 17.58
N THR A 21 2.88 -6.20 16.68
CA THR A 21 2.67 -7.63 16.98
C THR A 21 3.45 -8.45 15.97
N ARG A 22 4.25 -9.41 16.40
CA ARG A 22 5.08 -10.19 15.47
C ARG A 22 4.26 -11.28 14.74
N TYR A 23 3.79 -11.01 13.54
CA TYR A 23 3.11 -11.98 12.67
C TYR A 23 4.12 -12.85 11.88
N ARG A 24 4.68 -13.87 12.55
CA ARG A 24 5.59 -14.86 11.94
C ARG A 24 5.15 -16.29 12.29
N GLY A 25 5.64 -17.28 11.53
CA GLY A 25 5.25 -18.68 11.71
C GLY A 25 3.73 -18.86 11.60
N GLU A 26 3.17 -19.65 12.49
CA GLU A 26 1.74 -19.96 12.56
C GLU A 26 0.87 -18.73 12.80
N LYS A 27 1.40 -17.72 13.51
CA LYS A 27 0.67 -16.46 13.77
C LYS A 27 0.28 -15.69 12.51
N ARG A 28 0.94 -15.96 11.37
CA ARG A 28 0.52 -15.40 10.07
C ARG A 28 -0.89 -15.84 9.65
N ALA A 29 -1.42 -16.92 10.20
CA ALA A 29 -2.77 -17.39 9.94
C ALA A 29 -3.83 -16.44 10.52
N GLU A 30 -3.53 -15.74 11.62
CA GLU A 30 -4.44 -14.74 12.21
C GLU A 30 -4.75 -13.59 11.24
N LEU A 31 -3.87 -13.30 10.28
CA LEU A 31 -4.12 -12.29 9.25
C LEU A 31 -5.25 -12.67 8.28
N TYR A 32 -5.74 -13.92 8.30
CA TYR A 32 -6.96 -14.30 7.57
C TYR A 32 -8.24 -14.04 8.37
N GLN A 33 -8.16 -13.72 9.66
CA GLN A 33 -9.33 -13.32 10.46
C GLN A 33 -9.79 -11.92 10.00
N PRO A 34 -11.03 -11.75 9.52
CA PRO A 34 -11.53 -10.50 8.97
C PRO A 34 -11.34 -9.30 9.90
N GLU A 35 -11.63 -9.45 11.19
CA GLU A 35 -11.61 -8.38 12.17
C GLU A 35 -10.19 -7.86 12.39
N ILE A 36 -9.22 -8.77 12.51
CA ILE A 36 -7.79 -8.43 12.63
C ILE A 36 -7.31 -7.75 11.35
N ASN A 37 -7.65 -8.31 10.19
CA ASN A 37 -7.15 -7.84 8.91
C ASN A 37 -7.69 -6.44 8.56
N LEU A 38 -8.98 -6.20 8.77
CA LEU A 38 -9.61 -4.89 8.57
C LEU A 38 -9.07 -3.85 9.56
N SER A 39 -8.94 -4.20 10.84
CA SER A 39 -8.39 -3.29 11.85
C SER A 39 -6.96 -2.85 11.51
N LEU A 40 -6.10 -3.80 11.12
CA LEU A 40 -4.72 -3.51 10.72
C LEU A 40 -4.65 -2.74 9.40
N GLY A 41 -5.52 -3.05 8.44
CA GLY A 41 -5.53 -2.39 7.14
C GLY A 41 -6.03 -0.95 7.23
N GLN A 42 -7.03 -0.67 8.06
CA GLN A 42 -7.44 0.71 8.37
C GLN A 42 -6.28 1.50 8.98
N LYS A 43 -5.62 0.97 10.02
CA LYS A 43 -4.45 1.61 10.62
C LYS A 43 -3.32 1.82 9.62
N TYR A 44 -3.16 0.91 8.65
CA TYR A 44 -2.14 1.08 7.61
C TYR A 44 -2.49 2.22 6.65
N VAL A 45 -3.76 2.35 6.28
CA VAL A 45 -4.25 3.50 5.49
C VAL A 45 -4.02 4.81 6.25
N ASP A 46 -4.41 4.88 7.52
CA ASP A 46 -4.19 6.07 8.36
C ASP A 46 -2.69 6.43 8.44
N HIS A 47 -1.84 5.43 8.69
CA HIS A 47 -0.39 5.60 8.71
C HIS A 47 0.16 6.15 7.38
N LEU A 48 -0.37 5.70 6.24
CA LEU A 48 0.06 6.18 4.92
C LEU A 48 -0.42 7.62 4.65
N LEU A 49 -1.63 7.98 5.08
CA LEU A 49 -2.16 9.34 4.94
C LEU A 49 -1.34 10.37 5.74
N GLU A 50 -0.68 9.95 6.81
CA GLU A 50 0.25 10.77 7.59
C GLU A 50 1.64 10.92 6.94
N GLN A 51 1.94 10.17 5.86
CA GLN A 51 3.25 10.24 5.21
C GLN A 51 3.33 11.40 4.22
N ASN A 52 4.42 12.15 4.29
CA ASN A 52 4.75 13.19 3.32
C ASN A 52 4.73 12.63 1.88
N GLY A 53 4.07 13.33 0.97
CA GLY A 53 3.91 12.91 -0.42
C GLY A 53 2.67 12.06 -0.70
N VAL A 54 1.87 11.75 0.33
CA VAL A 54 0.52 11.17 0.19
C VAL A 54 -0.57 12.25 0.31
N ASP A 55 -0.19 13.54 0.22
CA ASP A 55 -1.00 14.74 0.48
C ASP A 55 -2.38 14.74 -0.21
N ASN A 56 -3.35 14.06 0.42
CA ASN A 56 -4.75 13.88 0.01
C ASN A 56 -4.98 13.35 -1.42
N GLY A 57 -3.98 12.70 -2.01
CA GLY A 57 -4.09 12.12 -3.33
C GLY A 57 -4.46 10.63 -3.26
N PHE A 58 -5.67 10.28 -3.71
CA PHE A 58 -6.13 8.89 -3.77
C PHE A 58 -5.14 7.97 -4.52
N LEU A 59 -4.54 8.47 -5.61
CA LEU A 59 -3.57 7.72 -6.39
C LEU A 59 -2.27 7.45 -5.64
N GLN A 60 -1.76 8.44 -4.92
CA GLN A 60 -0.55 8.34 -4.11
C GLN A 60 -0.78 7.33 -2.98
N LEU A 61 -1.96 7.37 -2.34
CA LEU A 61 -2.33 6.40 -1.32
C LEU A 61 -2.36 4.98 -1.90
N MET A 62 -3.04 4.75 -3.03
CA MET A 62 -3.11 3.42 -3.66
C MET A 62 -1.72 2.93 -4.12
N ALA A 63 -0.91 3.83 -4.68
CA ALA A 63 0.46 3.53 -5.08
C ALA A 63 1.34 3.16 -3.88
N ALA A 64 1.22 3.87 -2.75
CA ALA A 64 1.94 3.56 -1.52
C ALA A 64 1.42 2.28 -0.85
N TYR A 65 0.12 2.01 -0.92
CA TYR A 65 -0.50 0.82 -0.34
C TYR A 65 -0.01 -0.45 -1.01
N ASN A 66 -0.01 -0.48 -2.35
CA ASN A 66 0.43 -1.65 -3.12
C ASN A 66 1.95 -1.67 -3.31
N GLY A 67 2.54 -0.53 -3.69
CA GLY A 67 3.96 -0.43 -4.03
C GLY A 67 4.89 -0.14 -2.85
N GLY A 68 4.36 0.32 -1.73
CA GLY A 68 5.12 0.77 -0.55
C GLY A 68 5.54 2.23 -0.61
N ILE A 69 5.52 2.91 0.55
CA ILE A 69 5.82 4.35 0.66
C ILE A 69 7.21 4.74 0.14
N GLY A 70 8.22 3.90 0.36
CA GLY A 70 9.58 4.15 -0.14
C GLY A 70 9.68 4.12 -1.66
N ASN A 71 8.83 3.33 -2.33
CA ASN A 71 8.71 3.33 -3.79
C ASN A 71 7.99 4.58 -4.29
N LEU A 72 6.88 4.96 -3.66
CA LEU A 72 6.16 6.20 -3.98
C LEU A 72 7.11 7.40 -4.01
N GLY A 73 7.90 7.58 -2.95
CA GLY A 73 8.85 8.69 -2.88
C GLY A 73 9.92 8.67 -3.97
N ARG A 74 10.31 7.49 -4.48
CA ARG A 74 11.22 7.38 -5.64
C ARG A 74 10.52 7.77 -6.94
N TRP A 75 9.29 7.30 -7.14
CA TRP A 75 8.51 7.57 -8.34
C TRP A 75 8.16 9.06 -8.47
N GLN A 76 7.75 9.70 -7.37
CA GLN A 76 7.46 11.13 -7.34
C GLN A 76 8.69 11.98 -7.66
N LYS A 77 9.87 11.63 -7.12
CA LYS A 77 11.13 12.33 -7.44
C LYS A 77 11.52 12.23 -8.91
N ALA A 78 11.14 11.15 -9.59
CA ALA A 78 11.45 10.97 -11.01
C ALA A 78 10.63 11.93 -11.91
N LEU A 79 9.50 12.44 -11.43
CA LEU A 79 8.56 13.24 -12.21
C LEU A 79 8.80 14.76 -12.19
N LYS A 80 9.74 15.23 -11.35
CA LYS A 80 10.31 16.60 -11.38
C LYS A 80 9.31 17.73 -11.72
N ASP A 81 8.10 17.70 -11.14
CA ASP A 81 7.04 18.74 -11.25
C ASP A 81 5.90 18.49 -12.26
N ASN A 82 5.86 17.35 -12.96
CA ASN A 82 4.72 17.01 -13.83
C ASN A 82 3.62 16.28 -13.03
N VAL A 83 2.47 16.93 -12.84
CA VAL A 83 1.38 16.52 -11.92
C VAL A 83 0.21 15.85 -12.65
N ASP A 84 0.37 15.48 -13.92
CA ASP A 84 -0.69 14.74 -14.62
C ASP A 84 -0.91 13.37 -13.94
N PRO A 85 -2.11 13.08 -13.42
CA PRO A 85 -2.38 11.84 -12.68
C PRO A 85 -2.21 10.57 -13.52
N LEU A 86 -2.53 10.63 -14.81
CA LEU A 86 -2.41 9.49 -15.72
C LEU A 86 -0.94 9.26 -16.07
N TYR A 87 -0.18 10.32 -16.33
CA TYR A 87 1.27 10.25 -16.54
C TYR A 87 1.98 9.69 -15.31
N PHE A 88 1.56 10.10 -14.10
CA PHE A 88 2.07 9.51 -12.86
C PHE A 88 1.85 7.99 -12.85
N ILE A 89 0.63 7.51 -13.08
CA ILE A 89 0.32 6.08 -13.08
C ILE A 89 1.17 5.35 -14.12
N GLU A 90 1.21 5.82 -15.36
CA GLU A 90 1.98 5.18 -16.44
C GLU A 90 3.48 5.15 -16.15
N SER A 91 4.01 6.16 -15.47
CA SER A 91 5.41 6.24 -15.08
C SER A 91 5.82 5.22 -13.99
N ILE A 92 4.86 4.65 -13.25
CA ILE A 92 5.14 3.66 -12.19
C ILE A 92 5.76 2.40 -12.83
N PRO A 93 7.02 2.04 -12.53
CA PRO A 93 7.67 0.88 -13.14
C PRO A 93 7.01 -0.45 -12.78
N SER A 94 6.34 -0.51 -11.63
CA SER A 94 5.63 -1.69 -11.16
C SER A 94 4.32 -1.87 -11.94
N ARG A 95 4.32 -2.81 -12.89
CA ARG A 95 3.09 -3.21 -13.62
C ARG A 95 1.99 -3.67 -12.66
N GLU A 96 2.35 -4.37 -11.58
CA GLU A 96 1.39 -4.81 -10.56
C GLU A 96 0.70 -3.62 -9.90
N THR A 97 1.46 -2.58 -9.57
CA THR A 97 0.93 -1.36 -8.92
C THR A 97 0.05 -0.56 -9.86
N ARG A 98 0.42 -0.44 -11.14
CA ARG A 98 -0.45 0.18 -12.16
C ARG A 98 -1.80 -0.53 -12.27
N LEU A 99 -1.77 -1.85 -12.46
CA LEU A 99 -2.99 -2.67 -12.55
C LEU A 99 -3.81 -2.64 -11.26
N PHE A 100 -3.17 -2.56 -10.10
CA PHE A 100 -3.86 -2.41 -8.83
C PHE A 100 -4.65 -1.10 -8.79
N ILE A 101 -4.00 0.03 -9.11
CA ILE A 101 -4.63 1.35 -9.12
C ILE A 101 -5.82 1.38 -10.10
N GLU A 102 -5.63 0.87 -11.32
CA GLU A 102 -6.70 0.75 -12.32
C GLU A 102 -7.92 -0.02 -11.80
N ARG A 103 -7.69 -1.18 -11.15
CA ARG A 103 -8.77 -2.02 -10.60
C ARG A 103 -9.54 -1.38 -9.47
N VAL A 104 -8.91 -0.51 -8.68
CA VAL A 104 -9.59 0.19 -7.59
C VAL A 104 -10.37 1.39 -8.11
N MET A 105 -9.94 2.00 -9.23
CA MET A 105 -10.63 3.14 -9.85
C MET A 105 -11.83 2.75 -10.74
N ALA A 106 -11.87 1.50 -11.22
CA ALA A 106 -12.93 0.98 -12.07
C ALA A 106 -14.24 0.73 -11.30
#